data_AF-A0A376L3U5-F1
#
_entry.id   AF-A0A376L3U5-F1
#
_cell.length_a   1.000
_cell.length_b   1.000
_cell.length_c   1.000
_cell.angle_alpha   90.00
_cell.angle_beta   90.00
_cell.angle_gamma   90.00
#
_symmetry.space_group_name_H-M   'P 1'
#
loop_
_entity.id
_entity.type
_entity.pdbx_description
1 polymer ?
#
loop_
_entity_poly.entity_id
_entity_poly.type
_entity_poly.pdbx_seq_one_letter_code
_entity_poly.pdbx_strand_id
1 'polypeptide(L)'
;MWSCCLQGGTARLLAEKGLPVTEVSDYTGFPEMMDGRVKTLHPKVHGGILGRRGQDDAIMEEHQIQPIDMVVVNLYPFRPDRGP
;
A
#
# COMPACT_ATOMS: atom_id res chain seq x y z
N MET A 1 5.18 -10.58 -12.83
CA MET A 1 5.45 -11.10 -11.47
C MET A 1 4.66 -10.24 -10.51
N TRP A 2 3.78 -10.82 -9.69
CA TRP A 2 2.94 -10.05 -8.77
C TRP A 2 3.80 -9.56 -7.59
N SER A 3 3.78 -8.26 -7.32
CA SER A 3 4.46 -7.64 -6.18
C SER A 3 3.41 -7.29 -5.13
N CYS A 4 3.56 -7.81 -3.92
CA CYS A 4 2.64 -7.51 -2.82
C CYS A 4 3.24 -6.39 -1.95
N CYS A 5 2.66 -5.20 -2.02
CA CYS A 5 3.01 -4.08 -1.14
C CYS A 5 2.23 -4.22 0.17
N LEU A 6 2.92 -4.65 1.23
CA LEU A 6 2.28 -5.03 2.50
C LEU A 6 2.86 -4.23 3.65
N GLN A 7 2.12 -4.23 4.77
CA GLN A 7 2.50 -3.56 6.00
C GLN A 7 2.49 -4.54 7.17
N GLY A 8 3.49 -4.39 8.06
CA GLY A 8 3.43 -4.89 9.43
C GLY A 8 3.39 -6.41 9.53
N GLY A 9 2.56 -6.94 10.44
CA GLY A 9 2.53 -8.38 10.75
C GLY A 9 2.26 -9.29 9.54
N THR A 10 1.50 -8.81 8.54
CA THR A 10 1.19 -9.57 7.32
C THR A 10 2.41 -9.69 6.40
N ALA A 11 3.19 -8.61 6.24
CA ALA A 11 4.41 -8.62 5.44
C ALA A 11 5.42 -9.63 5.99
N ARG A 12 5.61 -9.61 7.33
CA ARG A 12 6.46 -10.57 8.03
C ARG A 12 6.00 -12.02 7.85
N LEU A 13 4.71 -12.29 8.04
CA LEU A 13 4.16 -13.64 7.90
C LEU A 13 4.38 -14.21 6.50
N LEU A 14 4.21 -13.39 5.45
CA LEU A 14 4.39 -13.82 4.07
C LEU A 14 5.88 -14.02 3.72
N ALA A 15 6.76 -13.14 4.21
CA ALA A 15 8.20 -13.29 4.08
C ALA A 15 8.71 -14.57 4.77
N GLU A 16 8.21 -14.89 5.96
CA GLU A 16 8.51 -16.14 6.69
C GLU A 16 8.07 -17.40 5.92
N LYS A 17 7.11 -17.28 4.99
CA LYS A 17 6.67 -18.35 4.08
C LYS A 17 7.44 -18.36 2.75
N GLY A 18 8.46 -17.52 2.59
CA GLY A 18 9.28 -17.45 1.39
C GLY A 18 8.58 -16.77 0.20
N LEU A 19 7.49 -16.04 0.44
CA LEU A 19 6.82 -15.28 -0.61
C LEU A 19 7.50 -13.91 -0.77
N PRO A 20 7.64 -13.41 -2.02
CA PRO A 20 8.21 -12.10 -2.25
C PRO A 20 7.28 -11.02 -1.68
N VAL A 21 7.84 -10.16 -0.83
CA VAL A 21 7.14 -9.04 -0.20
C VAL A 21 7.96 -7.78 -0.41
N THR A 22 7.27 -6.71 -0.80
CA THR A 22 7.85 -5.38 -0.88
C THR A 22 7.23 -4.55 0.25
N GLU A 23 8.05 -3.95 1.12
CA GLU A 23 7.55 -3.04 2.15
C GLU A 23 7.05 -1.74 1.50
N VAL A 24 6.00 -1.15 2.08
CA VAL A 24 5.42 0.10 1.57
C VAL A 24 6.44 1.25 1.62
N SER A 25 7.30 1.30 2.62
CA SER A 25 8.38 2.29 2.72
C SER A 25 9.37 2.16 1.57
N ASP A 26 9.73 0.93 1.18
CA ASP A 26 10.68 0.68 0.09
C ASP A 26 10.05 1.04 -1.26
N TYR A 27 8.75 0.74 -1.41
CA TYR A 27 7.99 1.11 -2.61
C TYR A 27 7.82 2.62 -2.77
N THR A 28 7.48 3.32 -1.68
CA THR A 28 7.21 4.77 -1.73
C THR A 28 8.49 5.61 -1.66
N GLY A 29 9.55 5.10 -1.04
CA GLY A 29 10.75 5.85 -0.68
C GLY A 29 10.53 6.81 0.50
N PHE A 30 9.37 6.75 1.16
CA PHE A 30 9.00 7.65 2.25
C PHE A 30 9.14 6.95 3.60
N PRO A 31 9.82 7.56 4.59
CA PRO A 31 10.07 6.93 5.88
C PRO A 31 8.78 6.79 6.70
N GLU A 32 8.79 5.86 7.67
CA GLU A 32 7.68 5.74 8.60
C GLU A 32 7.58 6.96 9.52
N MET A 33 6.37 7.51 9.65
CA MET A 33 6.07 8.65 10.52
C MET A 33 4.71 8.49 11.19
N MET A 34 4.52 9.20 12.32
CA MET A 34 3.27 9.18 13.09
C MET A 34 2.80 7.76 13.45
N ASP A 35 3.71 6.89 13.88
CA ASP A 35 3.40 5.50 14.24
C ASP A 35 2.70 4.73 13.10
N GLY A 36 3.18 4.94 11.87
CA GLY A 36 2.67 4.28 10.67
C GLY A 36 1.32 4.79 10.16
N ARG A 37 0.73 5.85 10.75
CA ARG A 37 -0.61 6.36 10.39
C ARG A 37 -0.76 6.86 8.96
N VAL A 38 0.31 7.33 8.33
CA VAL A 38 0.24 8.01 7.02
C VAL A 38 1.05 7.33 5.92
N LYS A 39 1.62 6.15 6.16
CA LYS A 39 2.57 5.56 5.21
C LYS A 39 1.96 5.07 3.90
N THR A 40 0.68 4.74 3.89
CA THR A 40 -0.03 4.38 2.65
C THR A 40 -0.64 5.58 1.96
N LEU A 41 -0.69 6.76 2.62
CA LEU A 41 -1.25 8.01 2.07
C LEU A 41 -0.23 8.69 1.14
N HIS A 42 0.19 7.96 0.11
CA HIS A 42 1.23 8.39 -0.83
C HIS A 42 0.71 8.34 -2.29
N PRO A 43 1.08 9.31 -3.16
CA PRO A 43 0.66 9.32 -4.57
C PRO A 43 1.00 8.04 -5.33
N LYS A 44 2.15 7.42 -5.09
CA LYS A 44 2.49 6.12 -5.70
C LYS A 44 1.50 5.01 -5.37
N VAL A 45 0.96 4.99 -4.14
CA VAL A 45 -0.02 3.99 -3.72
C VAL A 45 -1.39 4.34 -4.28
N HIS A 46 -1.89 5.55 -4.02
CA HIS A 46 -3.24 5.93 -4.44
C HIS A 46 -3.37 6.12 -5.95
N GLY A 47 -2.34 6.62 -6.63
CA GLY A 47 -2.30 6.71 -8.09
C GLY A 47 -2.28 5.34 -8.76
N GLY A 48 -1.62 4.35 -8.14
CA GLY A 48 -1.67 2.96 -8.63
C GLY A 48 -3.06 2.34 -8.51
N ILE A 49 -3.82 2.70 -7.47
CA ILE A 49 -5.19 2.20 -7.24
C ILE A 49 -6.22 2.95 -8.11
N LEU A 50 -6.08 4.27 -8.26
CA LEU A 50 -7.09 5.14 -8.85
C LEU A 50 -6.83 5.50 -10.33
N GLY A 51 -5.63 5.22 -10.84
CA GLY A 51 -5.25 5.53 -12.22
C GLY A 51 -6.16 4.86 -13.25
N ARG A 52 -6.69 5.64 -14.18
CA ARG A 52 -7.57 5.15 -15.25
C ARG A 52 -6.72 4.61 -16.39
N ARG A 53 -6.82 3.30 -16.62
CA ARG A 53 -6.11 2.59 -17.70
C ARG A 53 -6.39 3.23 -19.06
N GLY A 54 -5.34 3.50 -19.83
CA GLY A 54 -5.42 4.10 -21.16
C GLY A 54 -5.74 5.60 -21.16
N GLN A 55 -5.91 6.23 -20.00
CA GLN A 55 -6.14 7.68 -19.88
C GLN A 55 -5.02 8.35 -19.08
N ASP A 56 -4.64 7.76 -17.94
CA ASP A 56 -3.67 8.32 -17.01
C ASP A 56 -2.28 7.68 -17.15
N ASP A 57 -2.09 6.75 -18.09
CA ASP A 57 -0.86 5.95 -18.24
C ASP A 57 0.40 6.83 -18.38
N ALA A 58 0.33 7.91 -19.17
CA ALA A 58 1.46 8.81 -19.40
C ALA A 58 1.91 9.55 -18.12
N ILE A 59 0.95 10.09 -17.34
CA ILE A 59 1.27 10.82 -16.11
C ILE A 59 1.70 9.86 -14.98
N MET A 60 1.14 8.64 -14.97
CA MET A 60 1.59 7.58 -14.07
C MET A 60 3.03 7.17 -14.37
N GLU A 61 3.38 6.97 -15.65
CA GLU A 61 4.73 6.62 -16.07
C GLU A 61 5.75 7.74 -15.73
N GLU A 62 5.40 9.00 -16.01
CA GLU A 62 6.21 10.17 -15.67
C GLU A 62 6.59 10.22 -14.17
N HIS A 63 5.65 9.86 -13.30
CA HIS A 63 5.84 9.86 -11.85
C HIS A 63 6.20 8.50 -11.25
N GLN A 64 6.53 7.51 -12.09
CA GLN A 64 6.91 6.15 -11.67
C GLN A 64 5.84 5.48 -10.79
N ILE A 65 4.58 5.70 -11.13
CA ILE A 65 3.41 5.11 -10.48
C ILE A 65 3.04 3.84 -11.25
N GLN A 66 3.16 2.69 -10.59
CA GLN A 66 2.75 1.41 -11.17
C GLN A 66 1.28 1.13 -10.84
N PRO A 67 0.50 0.55 -11.77
CA PRO A 67 -0.87 0.17 -11.49
C PRO A 67 -0.94 -0.91 -10.41
N ILE A 68 -1.95 -0.83 -9.56
CA ILE A 68 -2.25 -1.83 -8.52
C ILE A 68 -3.51 -2.57 -8.95
N ASP A 69 -3.33 -3.82 -9.40
CA ASP A 69 -4.43 -4.65 -9.92
C ASP A 69 -5.34 -5.23 -8.82
N MET A 70 -4.85 -5.33 -7.58
CA MET A 70 -5.60 -5.92 -6.46
C MET A 70 -5.26 -5.22 -5.14
N VAL A 71 -6.30 -4.90 -4.37
CA VAL A 71 -6.19 -4.35 -3.02
C VAL A 71 -6.88 -5.30 -2.05
N VAL A 72 -6.12 -5.86 -1.11
CA VAL A 72 -6.65 -6.71 -0.03
C VAL A 72 -6.43 -6.00 1.30
N VAL A 73 -7.51 -5.50 1.88
CA VAL A 73 -7.49 -4.78 3.16
C VAL A 73 -8.50 -5.42 4.10
N ASN A 74 -8.09 -5.63 5.35
CA ASN A 74 -8.98 -5.98 6.44
C ASN A 74 -8.92 -4.87 7.50
N LEU A 75 -10.07 -4.53 8.07
CA LEU A 75 -10.19 -3.50 9.11
C LEU A 75 -10.58 -4.18 10.42
N TYR A 76 -10.03 -3.66 11.52
CA TYR A 76 -10.51 -4.07 12.83
C TYR A 76 -11.97 -3.64 13.01
N PRO A 77 -12.84 -4.49 13.61
CA PRO A 77 -14.21 -4.12 13.87
C PRO A 77 -14.27 -2.85 14.71
N PHE A 78 -15.00 -1.84 14.22
CA PHE A 78 -15.22 -0.63 14.98
C PHE A 78 -16.02 -0.98 16.24
N ARG A 79 -15.46 -0.78 17.42
CA ARG A 79 -16.25 -0.85 18.65
C ARG A 79 -16.99 0.48 18.79
N PRO A 80 -18.31 0.48 19.03
CA PRO A 80 -18.97 1.71 19.43
C PRO A 80 -18.23 2.23 20.66
N ASP A 81 -17.84 3.51 20.56
CA ASP A 81 -17.43 4.29 21.70
C ASP A 81 -18.46 4.03 22.81
N ARG A 82 -17.98 3.46 23.90
CA ARG A 82 -18.58 3.67 25.21
C ARG A 82 -17.60 4.58 25.90
N GLY A 83 -17.74 5.88 25.65
CA GLY A 83 -17.06 6.91 26.42
C GLY A 83 -17.27 6.71 27.93
N PRO A 84 -16.49 7.40 28.77
CA PRO A 84 -16.78 7.46 30.19
C PRO A 84 -18.18 8.03 30.47
#